data_AF-A0A2G9RH86-F1
#
_entry.id   AF-A0A2G9RH86-F1
#
_cell.length_a   1.000
_cell.length_b   1.000
_cell.length_c   1.000
_cell.angle_alpha   90.00
_cell.angle_beta   90.00
_cell.angle_gamma   90.00
#
_symmetry.space_group_name_H-M   'P 1'
#
loop_
_entity.id
_entity.type
_entity.pdbx_description
1 polymer ?
#
loop_
_entity_poly.entity_id
_entity_poly.type
_entity_poly.pdbx_seq_one_letter_code
_entity_poly.pdbx_strand_id
1 'polypeptide(L)'
;MILTPFSYVAGWKEILNTSAGLLQQGGVIGVPTDTIYGIACLAQSSQSMSNIYNLKGRNGTKPLAICIGDIEDIYRYCHVNVPEQLLRDLLPGPVTLVMERSDGLNKELNPYTSLVGVRIPDHAFIRQLAQICSEPLALTSANISTQESTLTVEVLPLKLSCDFQMHT
;
A
#
# COMPACT_ATOMS: atom_id res chain seq x y z
N MET A 1 -7.16 -11.01 4.54
CA MET A 1 -8.33 -10.43 5.21
C MET A 1 -8.87 -9.31 4.32
N ILE A 2 -10.11 -9.40 3.83
CA ILE A 2 -10.74 -8.38 2.97
C ILE A 2 -11.90 -7.79 3.77
N LEU A 3 -12.03 -6.46 3.74
CA LEU A 3 -12.87 -5.69 4.64
C LEU A 3 -13.84 -4.90 3.79
N THR A 4 -15.12 -5.27 3.84
CA THR A 4 -16.20 -4.56 3.16
C THR A 4 -16.71 -3.42 4.03
N PRO A 5 -17.22 -2.33 3.43
CA PRO A 5 -17.68 -1.17 4.18
C PRO A 5 -19.09 -1.40 4.73
N PHE A 6 -19.40 -0.70 5.83
CA PHE A 6 -20.72 -0.56 6.45
C PHE A 6 -21.19 -1.66 7.43
N SER A 7 -20.49 -1.86 8.55
CA SER A 7 -21.12 -1.88 9.89
C SER A 7 -20.11 -1.88 11.06
N TYR A 8 -20.38 -1.02 12.05
CA TYR A 8 -19.87 -1.01 13.44
C TYR A 8 -18.43 -0.57 13.71
N VAL A 9 -18.32 0.63 14.31
CA VAL A 9 -17.11 1.39 14.68
C VAL A 9 -16.13 0.62 15.58
N ALA A 10 -16.57 -0.45 16.26
CA ALA A 10 -15.69 -1.36 17.00
C ALA A 10 -14.79 -2.20 16.08
N GLY A 11 -15.33 -2.64 14.93
CA GLY A 11 -14.59 -3.42 13.95
C GLY A 11 -13.51 -2.61 13.26
N TRP A 12 -13.77 -1.35 12.89
CA TRP A 12 -12.83 -0.54 12.11
C TRP A 12 -11.42 -0.46 12.72
N LYS A 13 -11.35 -0.19 14.03
CA LYS A 13 -10.07 -0.08 14.74
C LYS A 13 -9.38 -1.43 14.88
N GLU A 14 -10.13 -2.48 15.19
CA GLU A 14 -9.62 -3.86 15.27
C GLU A 14 -9.06 -4.33 13.92
N ILE A 15 -9.78 -4.01 12.85
CA ILE A 15 -9.43 -4.27 11.47
C ILE A 15 -8.12 -3.56 11.08
N LEU A 16 -7.99 -2.28 11.41
CA LEU A 16 -6.76 -1.51 11.16
C LEU A 16 -5.58 -2.10 11.93
N ASN A 17 -5.77 -2.39 13.21
CA ASN A 17 -4.72 -2.97 14.06
C ASN A 17 -4.29 -4.35 13.58
N THR A 18 -5.25 -5.18 13.16
CA THR A 18 -4.96 -6.52 12.62
C THR A 18 -4.22 -6.41 11.28
N SER A 19 -4.65 -5.49 10.41
CA SER A 19 -3.99 -5.22 9.13
C SER A 19 -2.57 -4.69 9.33
N ALA A 20 -2.37 -3.77 10.26
CA ALA A 20 -1.06 -3.24 10.63
C ALA A 20 -0.16 -4.34 11.20
N GLY A 21 -0.68 -5.20 12.08
CA GLY A 21 0.06 -6.34 12.61
C GLY A 21 0.52 -7.31 11.52
N LEU A 22 -0.34 -7.63 10.55
CA LEU A 22 0.02 -8.47 9.40
C LEU A 22 1.11 -7.81 8.55
N LEU A 23 1.01 -6.50 8.30
CA LEU A 23 2.01 -5.73 7.57
C LEU A 23 3.37 -5.72 8.29
N GLN A 24 3.38 -5.49 9.60
CA GLN A 24 4.58 -5.49 10.44
C GLN A 24 5.27 -6.86 10.50
N GLN A 25 4.50 -7.95 10.35
CA GLN A 25 5.05 -9.30 10.24
C GLN A 25 5.60 -9.64 8.84
N GLY A 26 5.65 -8.67 7.92
CA GLY A 26 6.13 -8.88 6.56
C GLY A 26 5.06 -9.37 5.58
N GLY A 27 3.79 -9.33 6.00
CA GLY A 27 2.65 -9.79 5.22
C GLY A 27 2.26 -8.82 4.09
N VAL A 28 1.43 -9.33 3.19
CA VAL A 28 0.80 -8.55 2.11
C VAL A 28 -0.70 -8.61 2.32
N ILE A 29 -1.36 -7.45 2.28
CA ILE A 29 -2.80 -7.35 2.45
C ILE A 29 -3.47 -6.83 1.18
N GLY A 30 -4.73 -7.19 0.97
CA GLY A 30 -5.59 -6.55 -0.02
C GLY A 30 -6.18 -5.27 0.57
N VAL A 31 -6.15 -4.18 -0.19
CA VAL A 31 -6.72 -2.89 0.23
C VAL A 31 -7.72 -2.37 -0.80
N PRO A 32 -8.84 -1.76 -0.36
CA PRO A 32 -9.70 -1.03 -1.28
C PRO A 32 -8.95 0.20 -1.81
N THR A 33 -9.08 0.48 -3.11
CA THR A 33 -8.65 1.76 -3.69
C THR A 33 -9.78 2.34 -4.55
N ASP A 34 -9.65 3.61 -4.93
CA ASP A 34 -10.67 4.36 -5.66
C ASP A 34 -11.10 3.73 -7.00
N THR A 35 -10.29 2.83 -7.57
CA THR A 35 -10.55 2.23 -8.91
C THR A 35 -10.69 0.71 -8.88
N ILE A 36 -9.76 0.01 -8.24
CA ILE A 36 -9.74 -1.46 -8.13
C ILE A 36 -9.10 -1.87 -6.81
N TYR A 37 -9.32 -3.09 -6.36
CA TYR A 37 -8.57 -3.60 -5.22
C TYR A 37 -7.06 -3.57 -5.53
N GLY A 38 -6.29 -3.09 -4.57
CA GLY A 38 -4.85 -3.13 -4.57
C GLY A 38 -4.33 -4.21 -3.63
N ILE A 39 -3.05 -4.52 -3.76
CA ILE A 39 -2.29 -5.16 -2.69
C ILE A 39 -1.30 -4.15 -2.13
N ALA A 40 -1.10 -4.22 -0.81
CA ALA A 40 -0.21 -3.34 -0.08
C ALA A 40 0.73 -4.13 0.84
N CYS A 41 1.95 -3.65 1.00
CA CYS A 41 2.91 -4.12 1.98
C CYS A 41 3.71 -2.94 2.56
N LEU A 42 4.50 -3.15 3.62
CA LEU A 42 5.41 -2.10 4.11
C LEU A 42 6.52 -1.85 3.07
N ALA A 43 6.67 -0.61 2.63
CA ALA A 43 7.69 -0.24 1.65
C ALA A 43 9.11 -0.29 2.24
N GLN A 44 9.25 -0.11 3.56
CA GLN A 44 10.53 -0.17 4.23
C GLN A 44 11.01 -1.60 4.50
N SER A 45 10.13 -2.61 4.39
CA SER A 45 10.46 -4.01 4.66
C SER A 45 10.91 -4.73 3.39
N SER A 46 12.20 -5.03 3.29
CA SER A 46 12.78 -5.83 2.20
C SER A 46 12.08 -7.19 2.02
N GLN A 47 11.73 -7.86 3.12
CA GLN A 47 10.98 -9.11 3.09
C GLN A 47 9.59 -8.94 2.45
N SER A 48 8.86 -7.88 2.84
CA SER A 48 7.55 -7.56 2.29
C SER A 48 7.62 -7.24 0.79
N MET A 49 8.65 -6.49 0.40
CA MET A 49 8.91 -6.14 -0.99
C MET A 49 9.18 -7.37 -1.85
N SER A 50 10.03 -8.28 -1.36
CA SER A 50 10.27 -9.57 -2.01
C SER A 50 8.97 -10.37 -2.18
N ASN A 51 8.14 -10.42 -1.14
CA ASN A 51 6.83 -11.08 -1.19
C ASN A 51 5.94 -10.48 -2.29
N ILE A 52 5.80 -9.15 -2.37
CA ILE A 52 5.00 -8.50 -3.43
C ILE A 52 5.57 -8.77 -4.84
N TYR A 53 6.89 -8.69 -5.02
CA TYR A 53 7.50 -8.90 -6.34
C TYR A 53 7.33 -10.35 -6.81
N ASN A 54 7.52 -11.32 -5.90
CA ASN A 54 7.29 -12.75 -6.15
C ASN A 54 5.82 -13.01 -6.50
N LEU A 55 4.87 -12.47 -5.72
CA LEU A 55 3.43 -12.61 -5.95
C LEU A 55 3.00 -12.07 -7.32
N LYS A 56 3.63 -10.99 -7.79
CA LYS A 56 3.31 -10.40 -9.09
C LYS A 56 3.96 -11.10 -10.27
N GLY A 57 4.85 -12.07 -10.05
CA GLY A 57 5.63 -12.71 -11.11
C GLY A 57 6.41 -11.68 -11.94
N ARG A 58 6.79 -10.55 -11.33
CA ARG A 58 7.50 -9.46 -12.00
C ARG A 58 8.96 -9.55 -11.63
N ASN A 59 9.85 -9.41 -12.60
CA ASN A 59 11.30 -9.22 -12.38
C ASN A 59 11.62 -7.81 -11.83
N GLY A 60 10.77 -7.23 -10.97
CA GLY A 60 10.97 -5.89 -10.40
C GLY A 60 10.97 -4.72 -11.39
N THR A 61 10.64 -4.94 -12.67
CA THR A 61 10.85 -3.95 -13.74
C THR A 61 9.84 -2.80 -13.76
N LYS A 62 8.64 -2.97 -13.17
CA LYS A 62 7.65 -1.89 -13.05
C LYS A 62 7.72 -1.28 -11.65
N PRO A 63 8.05 0.02 -11.54
CA PRO A 63 8.08 0.71 -10.25
C PRO A 63 6.73 0.63 -9.53
N LEU A 64 6.78 0.47 -8.21
CA LEU A 64 5.64 0.60 -7.30
C LEU A 64 5.54 2.05 -6.81
N ALA A 65 4.32 2.52 -6.60
CA ALA A 65 4.07 3.77 -5.90
C ALA A 65 4.03 3.50 -4.38
N ILE A 66 4.37 4.52 -3.60
CA ILE A 66 4.18 4.53 -2.15
C ILE A 66 2.96 5.35 -1.76
N CYS A 67 2.23 4.86 -0.77
CA CYS A 67 1.16 5.57 -0.09
C CYS A 67 1.66 6.04 1.27
N ILE A 68 1.46 7.32 1.54
CA ILE A 68 1.86 7.97 2.79
C ILE A 68 0.61 8.45 3.53
N GLY A 69 0.64 8.45 4.87
CA GLY A 69 -0.47 8.87 5.72
C GLY A 69 -0.67 10.39 5.76
N ASP A 70 0.44 11.11 5.89
CA ASP A 70 0.50 12.56 6.08
C ASP A 70 1.55 13.22 5.17
N ILE A 71 1.32 14.49 4.80
CA ILE A 71 2.17 15.22 3.84
C ILE A 71 3.58 15.40 4.41
N GLU A 72 3.68 15.60 5.71
CA GLU A 72 4.92 15.83 6.44
C GLU A 72 5.89 14.64 6.33
N ASP A 73 5.36 13.43 6.18
CA ASP A 73 6.17 12.22 6.01
C ASP A 73 6.81 12.12 4.62
N ILE A 74 6.31 12.85 3.61
CA ILE A 74 6.92 12.88 2.27
C ILE A 74 8.39 13.29 2.35
N TYR A 75 8.72 14.28 3.18
CA TYR A 75 10.07 14.82 3.35
C TYR A 75 11.06 13.81 3.93
N ARG A 76 10.58 12.72 4.56
CA ARG A 76 11.44 11.63 5.05
C ARG A 76 11.88 10.68 3.94
N TYR A 77 11.10 10.60 2.87
CA TYR A 77 11.27 9.58 1.82
C TYR A 77 11.63 10.17 0.46
N CYS A 78 11.37 11.46 0.23
CA CYS A 78 11.56 12.12 -1.06
C CYS A 78 12.25 13.47 -0.92
N HIS A 79 12.98 13.87 -1.96
CA HIS A 79 13.46 15.24 -2.13
C HIS A 79 12.33 16.10 -2.72
N VAL A 80 11.79 16.99 -1.89
CA VAL A 80 10.69 17.88 -2.25
C VAL A 80 11.24 19.20 -2.77
N ASN A 81 11.12 19.43 -4.08
CA ASN A 81 11.59 20.65 -4.75
C ASN A 81 10.43 21.60 -5.15
N VAL A 82 9.24 21.39 -4.59
CA VAL A 82 8.04 22.19 -4.87
C VAL A 82 7.56 22.92 -3.60
N PRO A 83 6.81 24.03 -3.74
CA PRO A 83 6.23 24.71 -2.59
C PRO A 83 5.28 23.79 -1.81
N GLU A 84 5.32 23.87 -0.47
CA GLU A 84 4.44 23.09 0.40
C GLU A 84 2.96 23.31 0.09
N GLN A 85 2.58 24.54 -0.26
CA GLN A 85 1.21 24.86 -0.66
C GLN A 85 0.74 24.00 -1.84
N LEU A 86 1.60 23.78 -2.84
CA LEU A 86 1.26 22.94 -3.99
C LEU A 86 1.03 21.48 -3.57
N LEU A 87 1.79 20.97 -2.60
CA LEU A 87 1.56 19.64 -2.05
C LEU A 87 0.19 19.57 -1.37
N ARG A 88 -0.15 20.57 -0.55
CA ARG A 88 -1.44 20.63 0.17
C ARG A 88 -2.64 20.84 -0.75
N ASP A 89 -2.45 21.50 -1.89
CA ASP A 89 -3.49 21.67 -2.91
C ASP A 89 -3.74 20.36 -3.70
N LEU A 90 -2.72 19.52 -3.85
CA LEU A 90 -2.78 18.28 -4.61
C LEU A 90 -3.06 17.03 -3.76
N LEU A 91 -2.68 17.05 -2.48
CA LEU A 91 -2.73 15.92 -1.56
C LEU A 91 -3.40 16.33 -0.24
N PRO A 92 -4.21 15.45 0.39
CA PRO A 92 -4.71 14.17 -0.12
C PRO A 92 -5.58 14.31 -1.38
N GLY A 93 -5.53 13.34 -2.29
CA GLY A 93 -6.28 13.43 -3.55
C GLY A 93 -6.05 12.27 -4.53
N PRO A 94 -6.61 12.36 -5.74
CA PRO A 94 -6.56 11.30 -6.76
C PRO A 94 -5.24 11.26 -7.55
N VAL A 95 -4.28 12.14 -7.23
CA VAL A 95 -3.03 12.29 -7.97
C VAL A 95 -1.89 11.48 -7.35
N THR A 96 -0.96 11.05 -8.20
CA THR A 96 0.32 10.48 -7.79
C THR A 96 1.42 11.44 -8.22
N LEU A 97 2.19 11.95 -7.27
CA LEU A 97 3.30 12.86 -7.53
C LEU A 97 4.57 12.05 -7.75
N VAL A 98 5.29 12.29 -8.84
CA VAL A 98 6.59 11.62 -9.08
C VAL A 98 7.70 12.51 -8.54
N MET A 99 8.50 11.97 -7.62
CA MET A 99 9.58 12.71 -6.95
C MET A 99 10.88 11.88 -6.96
N GLU A 100 12.00 12.56 -6.76
CA GLU A 100 13.26 11.87 -6.45
C GLU A 100 13.18 11.30 -5.04
N ARG A 101 13.53 10.01 -4.88
CA ARG A 101 13.64 9.39 -3.57
C ARG A 101 14.79 10.00 -2.79
N SER A 102 14.67 10.01 -1.47
CA SER A 102 15.78 10.25 -0.54
C SER A 102 16.40 8.92 -0.06
N ASP A 103 17.51 9.01 0.65
CA ASP A 103 18.15 7.85 1.30
C ASP A 103 17.31 7.21 2.43
N GLY A 104 16.26 7.89 2.91
CA GLY A 104 15.36 7.35 3.92
C GLY A 104 14.42 6.25 3.40
N LEU A 105 14.25 6.14 2.08
CA LEU A 105 13.41 5.14 1.44
C LEU A 105 14.20 3.86 1.15
N ASN A 106 13.61 2.69 1.40
CA ASN A 106 14.28 1.41 1.17
C ASN A 106 14.81 1.30 -0.27
N LYS A 107 16.10 0.98 -0.41
CA LYS A 107 16.80 0.85 -1.70
C LYS A 107 16.29 -0.32 -2.55
N GLU A 108 15.71 -1.34 -1.92
CA GLU A 108 15.07 -2.46 -2.61
C GLU A 108 13.72 -2.10 -3.23
N LEU A 109 13.09 -0.99 -2.80
CA LEU A 109 11.93 -0.46 -3.49
C LEU A 109 12.39 0.16 -4.81
N ASN A 110 11.93 -0.40 -5.93
CA ASN A 110 12.20 0.09 -7.29
C ASN A 110 13.71 0.26 -7.57
N PRO A 111 14.53 -0.81 -7.48
CA PRO A 111 16.00 -0.68 -7.46
C PRO A 111 16.63 -0.11 -8.75
N TYR A 112 15.84 0.04 -9.81
CA TYR A 112 16.29 0.45 -11.15
C TYR A 112 16.03 1.93 -11.49
N THR A 113 15.53 2.74 -10.56
CA THR A 113 15.23 4.16 -10.82
C THR A 113 15.45 5.00 -9.57
N SER A 114 15.80 6.28 -9.70
CA SER A 114 15.82 7.22 -8.57
C SER A 114 14.43 7.81 -8.27
N LEU A 115 13.47 7.62 -9.17
CA LEU A 115 12.13 8.21 -9.06
C LEU A 115 11.17 7.29 -8.32
N VAL A 116 10.27 7.89 -7.54
CA VAL A 116 9.19 7.20 -6.85
C VAL A 116 7.89 7.96 -7.01
N GLY A 117 6.81 7.23 -7.28
CA GLY A 117 5.45 7.79 -7.24
C GLY A 117 4.97 7.84 -5.78
N VAL A 118 4.58 9.01 -5.32
CA VAL A 118 4.06 9.27 -3.98
C VAL A 118 2.59 9.61 -4.09
N ARG A 119 1.75 8.93 -3.31
CA ARG A 119 0.32 9.16 -3.25
C ARG A 119 -0.13 9.31 -1.80
N ILE A 120 -1.06 10.24 -1.56
CA ILE A 120 -1.81 10.31 -0.30
C ILE A 120 -3.28 10.21 -0.71
N PRO A 121 -3.86 9.00 -0.74
CA PRO A 121 -5.25 8.81 -1.16
C PRO A 121 -6.20 9.52 -0.19
N ASP A 122 -7.28 10.10 -0.69
CA ASP A 122 -8.38 10.59 0.16
C ASP A 122 -9.28 9.45 0.64
N HIS A 123 -8.65 8.42 1.22
CA HIS A 123 -9.32 7.23 1.73
C HIS A 123 -8.82 6.93 3.15
N ALA A 124 -9.72 7.08 4.13
CA ALA A 124 -9.39 7.00 5.55
C ALA A 124 -8.64 5.71 5.93
N PHE A 125 -9.03 4.56 5.36
CA PHE A 125 -8.38 3.27 5.66
C PHE A 125 -6.88 3.27 5.36
N ILE A 126 -6.47 3.60 4.14
CA ILE A 126 -5.06 3.52 3.73
C ILE A 126 -4.24 4.59 4.46
N ARG A 127 -4.79 5.79 4.64
CA ARG A 127 -4.11 6.85 5.40
C ARG A 127 -3.86 6.43 6.85
N GLN A 128 -4.90 5.97 7.54
CA GLN A 128 -4.79 5.51 8.93
C GLN A 128 -3.88 4.30 9.05
N LEU A 129 -3.89 3.40 8.08
CA LEU A 129 -3.00 2.24 8.08
C LEU A 129 -1.53 2.65 7.94
N ALA A 130 -1.21 3.56 7.01
CA ALA A 130 0.14 4.11 6.88
C ALA A 130 0.59 4.85 8.15
N GLN A 131 -0.32 5.62 8.77
CA GLN A 131 -0.09 6.31 10.04
C GLN A 131 0.21 5.34 11.20
N ILE A 132 -0.61 4.29 11.36
CA ILE A 132 -0.44 3.28 12.41
C ILE A 132 0.88 2.52 12.22
N CYS A 133 1.22 2.17 10.98
CA CYS A 133 2.50 1.54 10.67
C CYS A 133 3.69 2.50 10.82
N SER A 134 3.44 3.82 10.86
CA SER A 134 4.46 4.88 10.87
C SER A 134 5.47 4.77 9.71
N GLU A 135 5.04 4.18 8.59
CA GLU A 135 5.86 3.87 7.43
C GLU A 135 5.02 3.91 6.13
N PRO A 136 5.65 4.19 4.98
CA PRO A 136 5.00 4.18 3.69
C PRO A 136 4.55 2.76 3.31
N LEU A 137 3.38 2.67 2.68
CA LEU A 137 2.88 1.43 2.11
C LEU A 137 3.22 1.37 0.62
N ALA A 138 3.88 0.31 0.16
CA ALA A 138 4.03 0.06 -1.26
C ALA A 138 2.71 -0.50 -1.80
N LEU A 139 2.16 0.11 -2.86
CA LEU A 139 0.85 -0.24 -3.39
C LEU A 139 0.92 -0.56 -4.89
N THR A 140 0.21 -1.61 -5.29
CA THR A 140 0.01 -1.98 -6.69
C THR A 140 -1.38 -2.59 -6.89
N SER A 141 -1.90 -2.56 -8.11
CA SER A 141 -3.20 -3.19 -8.40
C SER A 141 -3.18 -4.68 -8.08
N ALA A 142 -4.31 -5.27 -7.68
CA ALA A 142 -4.41 -6.68 -7.33
C ALA A 142 -4.33 -7.65 -8.53
N ASN A 143 -4.26 -7.17 -9.77
CA ASN A 143 -4.19 -8.02 -10.97
C ASN A 143 -2.88 -8.83 -11.02
N ILE A 144 -2.99 -10.15 -11.12
CA ILE A 144 -1.88 -10.99 -11.60
C ILE A 144 -1.67 -10.62 -13.09
N SER A 145 -0.42 -10.60 -13.56
CA SER A 145 0.00 -9.98 -14.83
C SER A 145 -0.66 -10.50 -16.12
N THR A 146 -1.64 -11.40 -16.03
CA THR A 146 -2.23 -12.13 -17.15
C THR A 146 -3.75 -12.40 -17.03
N GLN A 147 -4.48 -11.81 -16.08
CA GLN A 147 -5.94 -12.00 -15.97
C GLN A 147 -6.74 -10.70 -15.95
N GLU A 148 -7.92 -10.74 -16.58
CA GLU A 148 -8.90 -9.64 -16.63
C GLU A 148 -9.40 -9.27 -15.24
N SER A 149 -9.65 -7.98 -15.06
CA SER A 149 -10.04 -7.37 -13.80
C SER A 149 -11.35 -7.95 -13.27
N THR A 150 -11.29 -8.66 -12.15
CA THR A 150 -12.48 -9.03 -11.38
C THR A 150 -12.95 -7.84 -10.54
N LEU A 151 -14.15 -7.35 -10.84
CA LEU A 151 -14.91 -6.37 -10.04
C LEU A 151 -15.56 -7.01 -8.79
N THR A 152 -15.32 -8.30 -8.59
CA THR A 152 -15.94 -9.13 -7.55
C THR A 152 -14.84 -9.89 -6.82
N VAL A 153 -14.93 -9.94 -5.49
CA VAL A 153 -13.99 -10.66 -4.62
C VAL A 153 -14.25 -12.17 -4.72
N GLU A 154 -13.93 -12.76 -5.86
CA GLU A 154 -13.59 -14.18 -5.90
C GLU A 154 -12.10 -14.28 -5.57
N VAL A 155 -11.89 -14.73 -4.32
CA VAL A 155 -10.67 -15.35 -3.78
C VAL A 155 -9.49 -15.26 -4.76
N LEU A 156 -8.70 -14.19 -4.65
CA LEU A 156 -7.30 -14.26 -5.07
C LEU A 156 -6.76 -15.56 -4.44
N PRO A 157 -6.27 -16.54 -5.23
CA PRO A 157 -5.72 -17.78 -4.70
C PRO A 157 -4.33 -17.49 -4.10
N LEU A 158 -4.26 -16.50 -3.21
CA LEU A 158 -3.22 -16.38 -2.24
C LEU A 158 -3.51 -17.51 -1.25
N LYS A 159 -2.72 -18.59 -1.32
CA LYS A 159 -2.52 -19.51 -0.19
C LYS A 159 -1.92 -18.71 0.96
N LEU A 160 -2.72 -17.85 1.57
CA LEU A 160 -2.46 -17.25 2.87
C LEU A 160 -2.85 -18.33 3.87
N SER A 161 -1.84 -19.07 4.33
CA SER A 161 -1.96 -19.99 5.45
C SER A 161 -2.40 -19.22 6.70
N CYS A 162 -3.71 -19.17 6.92
CA CYS A 162 -4.35 -18.85 8.20
C CYS A 162 -5.63 -19.68 8.24
N ASP A 163 -5.53 -20.86 8.84
CA ASP A 163 -6.68 -21.68 9.19
C ASP A 163 -7.59 -20.88 10.13
N PHE A 164 -8.78 -20.55 9.68
CA PHE A 164 -9.89 -20.24 10.57
C PHE A 164 -11.06 -21.13 10.15
N GLN A 165 -11.25 -22.21 10.93
CA GLN A 165 -12.45 -23.02 10.88
C GLN A 165 -13.64 -22.12 11.23
N MET A 166 -14.56 -21.92 10.29
CA MET A 166 -15.89 -21.46 10.63
C MET A 166 -16.64 -22.61 11.29
N HIS A 167 -16.87 -22.51 12.60
CA HIS A 167 -17.87 -23.33 13.26
C HIS A 167 -19.27 -22.77 12.97
N THR A 168 -20.04 -23.64 12.30
CA THR A 168 -21.49 -23.65 12.02
C THR A 168 -22.09 -22.56 11.17
#